data_AF-A0A1M6K1M2-F1
#
_entry.id   AF-A0A1M6K1M2-F1
#
_cell.length_a   1.000
_cell.length_b   1.000
_cell.length_c   1.000
_cell.angle_alpha   90.00
_cell.angle_beta   90.00
_cell.angle_gamma   90.00
#
_symmetry.space_group_name_H-M   'P 1'
#
loop_
_entity.id
_entity.type
_entity.pdbx_description
1 polymer ?
#
loop_
_entity_poly.entity_id
_entity_poly.type
_entity_poly.pdbx_seq_one_letter_code
_entity_poly.pdbx_strand_id
1 'polypeptide(L)' 'IMIERWFRSFKYEEAYLTQYNNIREARSAIGSYIHTYNFERCHSSINYQTPAERYYPAMLLDYVA' A
#
# COMPACT_ATOMS: atom_id res chain seq x y z
N ILE A 1 4.74 -7.67 6.05
CA ILE A 1 4.05 -6.75 7.01
C ILE A 1 2.79 -7.44 7.53
N MET A 2 2.53 -7.40 8.83
CA MET A 2 1.27 -7.93 9.41
C MET A 2 0.09 -6.98 9.16
N ILE A 3 -1.11 -7.53 9.01
CA ILE A 3 -2.31 -6.78 8.64
C ILE A 3 -2.66 -5.66 9.64
N GLU A 4 -2.45 -5.88 10.94
CA GLU A 4 -2.69 -4.85 11.96
C GLU A 4 -1.77 -3.63 11.81
N ARG A 5 -0.50 -3.87 11.44
CA ARG A 5 0.48 -2.81 11.19
C ARG A 5 0.11 -2.04 9.93
N TRP A 6 -0.36 -2.75 8.89
CA TRP A 6 -0.86 -2.12 7.66
C TRP A 6 -2.02 -1.16 7.95
N PHE A 7 -3.05 -1.63 8.67
CA PHE A 7 -4.21 -0.79 9.02
C PHE A 7 -3.85 0.40 9.89
N ARG A 8 -2.86 0.26 10.78
CA ARG A 8 -2.33 1.39 11.55
C ARG A 8 -1.76 2.45 10.61
N SER A 9 -0.83 2.07 9.73
CA SER A 9 -0.24 3.03 8.77
C SER A 9 -1.31 3.70 7.90
N PHE A 10 -2.21 2.92 7.31
CA PHE A 10 -3.29 3.45 6.46
C PHE A 10 -4.15 4.50 7.17
N LYS A 11 -4.55 4.23 8.42
CA LYS A 11 -5.38 5.18 9.17
C LYS A 11 -4.68 6.51 9.40
N TYR A 12 -3.43 6.48 9.86
CA TYR A 12 -2.70 7.70 10.23
C TYR A 12 -2.17 8.49 9.03
N GLU A 13 -1.85 7.82 7.93
CA GLU A 13 -1.21 8.45 6.78
C GLU A 13 -2.22 8.89 5.70
N GLU A 14 -3.42 8.32 5.67
CA GLU A 14 -4.43 8.57 4.63
C GLU A 14 -5.82 8.78 5.25
N ALA A 15 -6.41 7.77 5.87
CA ALA A 15 -7.84 7.81 6.20
C ALA A 15 -8.25 8.88 7.22
N TYR A 16 -7.37 9.27 8.15
CA TYR A 16 -7.64 10.34 9.12
C TYR A 16 -7.33 11.73 8.60
N LEU A 17 -6.51 11.85 7.56
CA LEU A 17 -6.07 13.13 6.99
C LEU A 17 -6.91 13.53 5.78
N THR A 18 -7.56 12.56 5.14
CA THR A 18 -8.31 12.78 3.90
C THR A 18 -9.81 12.79 4.16
N GLN A 19 -10.46 13.91 3.82
CA GLN A 19 -11.91 13.94 3.68
C GLN A 19 -12.29 13.53 2.26
N TYR A 20 -12.90 12.35 2.12
CA TYR A 20 -13.39 11.90 0.81
C TYR A 20 -14.74 12.56 0.48
N ASN A 21 -14.85 13.20 -0.69
CA ASN A 21 -16.09 13.86 -1.09
C ASN A 21 -17.16 12.85 -1.54
N ASN A 22 -16.73 11.69 -2.04
CA ASN A 22 -17.60 10.61 -2.48
C ASN A 22 -16.88 9.25 -2.49
N ILE A 23 -17.64 8.17 -2.64
CA ILE A 23 -17.11 6.80 -2.65
C ILE A 23 -16.14 6.56 -3.81
N ARG A 24 -16.34 7.20 -4.97
CA ARG A 24 -15.44 7.03 -6.13
C ARG A 24 -14.05 7.58 -5.82
N GLU A 25 -13.99 8.76 -5.22
CA GLU A 25 -12.74 9.37 -4.77
C GLU A 25 -12.07 8.53 -3.68
N ALA A 26 -12.82 8.09 -2.67
CA ALA A 26 -12.30 7.21 -1.62
C ALA A 26 -11.65 5.95 -2.20
N ARG A 27 -12.32 5.29 -3.16
CA ARG A 27 -11.77 4.10 -3.83
C ARG A 27 -10.46 4.41 -4.56
N SER A 28 -10.38 5.55 -5.25
CA SER A 28 -9.18 5.95 -5.98
C SER A 28 -8.01 6.23 -5.04
N ALA A 29 -8.25 7.01 -3.99
CA ALA A 29 -7.22 7.39 -3.01
C ALA A 29 -6.71 6.16 -2.24
N ILE A 30 -7.62 5.32 -1.75
CA ILE A 30 -7.27 4.07 -1.04
C ILE A 30 -6.50 3.12 -1.97
N GLY A 31 -6.92 3.00 -3.24
CA GLY A 31 -6.21 2.22 -4.24
C GLY A 31 -4.77 2.71 -4.46
N SER A 32 -4.59 4.03 -4.59
CA SER A 32 -3.26 4.65 -4.71
C SER A 32 -2.40 4.38 -3.48
N TYR A 33 -2.96 4.53 -2.28
CA TYR A 33 -2.24 4.24 -1.04
C TYR A 33 -1.78 2.77 -0.97
N ILE A 34 -2.68 1.84 -1.30
CA ILE A 34 -2.37 0.40 -1.35
C ILE A 34 -1.24 0.13 -2.35
N HIS A 35 -1.27 0.76 -3.52
CA HIS A 35 -0.22 0.61 -4.54
C HIS A 35 1.13 1.03 -3.99
N THR A 36 1.26 2.29 -3.55
CA THR A 36 2.52 2.82 -3.01
C THR A 36 3.00 2.00 -1.81
N TYR A 37 2.11 1.57 -0.92
CA TYR A 37 2.49 0.75 0.23
C TYR A 37 3.12 -0.59 -0.17
N ASN A 38 2.57 -1.24 -1.21
CA ASN A 38 2.95 -2.58 -1.61
C ASN A 38 4.11 -2.61 -2.63
N PHE A 39 4.22 -1.62 -3.51
CA PHE A 39 5.14 -1.66 -4.64
C PHE A 39 6.28 -0.64 -4.57
N GLU A 40 6.15 0.40 -3.74
CA GLU A 40 7.14 1.49 -3.68
C GLU A 40 7.77 1.63 -2.29
N ARG A 41 7.02 1.34 -1.22
CA ARG A 41 7.50 1.51 0.15
C ARG A 41 8.34 0.33 0.61
N CYS A 42 9.60 0.57 0.90
CA CYS A 42 10.50 -0.37 1.57
C CYS A 42 10.17 -0.48 3.07
N HIS A 43 10.26 -1.68 3.64
CA HIS A 43 9.98 -1.91 5.06
C HIS A 43 11.13 -2.63 5.75
N SER A 44 11.63 -2.06 6.86
CA SER A 44 12.75 -2.62 7.64
C SER A 44 12.48 -4.05 8.14
N SER A 45 11.23 -4.38 8.50
CA SER A 45 10.83 -5.72 8.92
C SER A 45 10.96 -6.82 7.85
N ILE A 46 11.15 -6.45 6.59
CA ILE A 46 11.37 -7.37 5.46
C ILE A 46 12.63 -6.97 4.69
N ASN A 47 13.71 -6.67 5.42
CA ASN A 47 15.03 -6.35 4.86
C ASN A 47 15.01 -5.19 3.85
N TYR A 48 14.19 -4.17 4.11
CA TYR A 48 14.02 -3.01 3.23
C TYR A 48 13.51 -3.36 1.82
N GLN A 49 12.88 -4.51 1.64
CA GLN A 49 12.12 -4.84 0.45
C GLN A 49 10.71 -4.24 0.53
N THR A 50 10.06 -4.11 -0.62
CA THR A 50 8.64 -3.82 -0.72
C THR A 50 7.82 -5.09 -0.44
N PRO A 51 6.55 -4.97 0.02
CA PRO A 51 5.71 -6.13 0.24
C PRO A 51 5.50 -6.97 -1.04
N ALA A 52 5.38 -6.32 -2.21
CA ALA A 52 5.24 -7.01 -3.49
C ALA A 52 6.45 -7.87 -3.82
N GLU A 53 7.68 -7.34 -3.66
CA GLU A 53 8.92 -8.10 -3.86
C GLU A 53 9.01 -9.32 -2.94
N ARG A 54 8.55 -9.18 -1.70
CA ARG A 54 8.68 -10.24 -0.69
C ARG A 54 7.61 -11.33 -0.82
N TYR A 55 6.37 -10.96 -1.13
CA TYR A 55 5.22 -11.86 -0.99
C TYR A 55 4.47 -12.13 -2.30
N TYR A 56 4.64 -11.28 -3.33
CA TYR A 56 3.94 -11.41 -4.61
C TYR A 56 4.90 -11.29 -5.81
N PRO A 57 5.98 -12.09 -5.87
CA PRO A 57 6.98 -11.98 -6.93
C PRO A 57 6.39 -12.17 -8.35
N ALA A 58 5.31 -12.93 -8.50
CA ALA A 58 4.62 -13.09 -9.78
C ALA A 58 3.91 -11.81 -10.27
N MET A 59 3.41 -10.96 -9.36
CA MET A 59 2.75 -9.68 -9.74
C MET A 59 3.75 -8.62 -10.21
N LEU A 60 5.05 -8.79 -9.93
CA LEU A 60 6.09 -7.91 -10.44
C LEU A 60 6.44 -8.21 -11.91
N LEU A 61 6.20 -9.43 -12.40
CA LEU A 61 6.46 -9.80 -13.80
C LEU A 61 5.53 -9.06 -14.77
N ASP A 62 4.27 -8.85 -14.39
CA ASP A 62 3.29 -8.11 -15.20
C ASP A 62 3.51 -6.59 -15.17
N TYR A 63 4.36 -6.07 -14.26
CA TYR A 63 4.64 -4.65 -14.10
C TYR A 63 5.90 -4.18 -14.88
N VAL A 64 6.82 -5.10 -15.19
CA VAL A 64 8.08 -4.78 -15.91
C VAL A 64 7.94 -4.97 -17.43
N ALA A 65 6.83 -5.55 -17.90
CA ALA A 65 6.48 -5.72 -19.31
C ALA A 65 5.65 -4.54 -19.84
#